data_AF-A0A965IVC5-F1
#
_entry.id   AF-A0A965IVC5-F1
#
_cell.length_a   1.000
_cell.length_b   1.000
_cell.length_c   1.000
_cell.angle_alpha   90.00
_cell.angle_beta   90.00
_cell.angle_gamma   90.00
#
_symmetry.space_group_name_H-M   'P 1'
#
loop_
_entity.id
_entity.type
_entity.pdbx_description
1 polymer ?
#
loop_
_entity_poly.entity_id
_entity_poly.type
_entity_poly.pdbx_seq_one_letter_code
_entity_poly.pdbx_strand_id
1 'polypeptide(L)' 'LEVRHTNTAAQNLYRRFGFVPAGVRKRYYENTDDAIIMWAHGVDTPEFSERLDRIESRRS' A
#
# COMPACT_ATOMS: atom_id res chain seq x y z
N LEU A 1 3.73 2.61 -5.05
CA LEU A 1 3.96 3.20 -3.72
C LEU A 1 5.17 2.56 -3.09
N GLU A 2 6.04 3.31 -2.42
CA GLU A 2 7.17 2.78 -1.66
C GLU A 2 6.92 2.99 -0.17
N VAL A 3 7.17 1.97 0.66
CA VAL A 3 6.99 2.02 2.11
C VAL A 3 8.16 1.34 2.82
N ARG A 4 8.62 1.89 3.95
CA ARG A 4 9.68 1.26 4.76
C ARG A 4 9.26 -0.14 5.19
N HIS A 5 10.17 -1.11 5.09
CA HIS A 5 9.87 -2.50 5.48
C HIS A 5 9.51 -2.61 6.98
N THR A 6 10.02 -1.72 7.83
CA THR A 6 9.74 -1.65 9.26
C THR A 6 8.39 -1.00 9.60
N ASN A 7 7.80 -0.20 8.70
CA ASN A 7 6.55 0.50 8.97
C ASN A 7 5.33 -0.39 8.68
N THR A 8 5.11 -1.37 9.54
CA THR A 8 4.01 -2.35 9.45
C THR A 8 2.63 -1.69 9.50
N ALA A 9 2.48 -0.61 10.25
CA ALA A 9 1.23 0.16 10.34
C ALA A 9 0.82 0.74 8.98
N ALA A 10 1.75 1.41 8.29
CA ALA A 10 1.50 1.95 6.96
C ALA A 10 1.24 0.84 5.94
N GLN A 11 2.02 -0.25 5.96
CA GLN A 11 1.77 -1.39 5.08
C GLN A 11 0.36 -1.97 5.27
N ASN A 12 -0.09 -2.14 6.52
CA ASN A 12 -1.44 -2.62 6.82
C ASN A 12 -2.53 -1.65 6.34
N LEU A 13 -2.29 -0.34 6.46
CA LEU A 13 -3.19 0.67 5.91
C LEU A 13 -3.31 0.50 4.39
N TYR A 14 -2.20 0.42 3.67
CA TYR A 14 -2.21 0.28 2.21
C TYR A 14 -2.85 -1.03 1.74
N ARG A 15 -2.65 -2.14 2.48
CA ARG A 15 -3.35 -3.41 2.21
C ARG A 15 -4.87 -3.25 2.24
N ARG A 16 -5.43 -2.44 3.15
CA ARG A 16 -6.88 -2.18 3.20
C ARG A 16 -7.39 -1.49 1.94
N PHE A 17 -6.58 -0.60 1.35
CA PHE A 17 -6.87 0.06 0.08
C PHE A 17 -6.59 -0.83 -1.15
N GLY A 18 -6.24 -2.11 -0.96
CA GLY A 18 -6.01 -3.04 -2.06
C GLY A 18 -4.59 -3.03 -2.62
N PHE A 19 -3.64 -2.37 -1.95
CA PHE A 19 -2.23 -2.45 -2.34
C PHE A 19 -1.62 -3.78 -1.90
N VAL A 20 -0.81 -4.37 -2.77
CA VAL A 20 -0.08 -5.62 -2.54
C VAL A 20 1.43 -5.41 -2.78
N PRO A 21 2.32 -6.12 -2.07
CA PRO A 21 3.76 -6.05 -2.34
C PRO A 21 4.07 -6.54 -3.76
N ALA A 22 4.83 -5.74 -4.51
CA ALA A 22 5.28 -6.05 -5.87
C ALA A 22 6.81 -6.22 -5.97
N GLY A 23 7.56 -5.81 -4.93
CA GLY A 23 9.01 -5.97 -4.89
C GLY A 23 9.64 -5.32 -3.67
N VAL A 24 10.95 -5.50 -3.51
CA VAL A 24 11.75 -4.86 -2.47
C VAL A 24 12.92 -4.14 -3.11
N ARG A 25 13.05 -2.85 -2.82
CA ARG A 25 14.21 -2.05 -3.22
C ARG A 25 15.22 -2.06 -2.07
N LYS A 26 16.28 -2.86 -2.24
CA LYS A 26 17.37 -2.95 -1.28
C LYS A 26 18.17 -1.65 -1.28
N ARG A 27 18.51 -1.13 -0.10
CA ARG A 27 19.36 0.07 0.10
C ARG A 27 18.86 1.35 -0.61
N TYR A 28 17.57 1.68 -0.45
CA TYR A 28 17.02 2.91 -1.04
C TYR A 28 17.52 4.21 -0.37
N TYR A 29 18.14 4.11 0.81
CA TYR A 29 18.90 5.19 1.45
C TYR A 29 20.30 4.67 1.82
N GLU A 30 21.32 5.54 1.76
CA GLU A 30 22.72 5.20 2.09
C GLU A 30 22.93 4.70 3.53
N ASN A 31 21.91 4.73 4.38
CA ASN A 31 21.90 4.01 5.65
C ASN A 31 20.54 3.31 5.89
N THR A 32 20.63 1.97 5.87
CA THR A 32 19.99 0.97 6.74
C THR A 32 18.55 0.49 6.56
N ASP A 33 17.68 1.05 5.71
CA ASP A 33 16.31 0.49 5.56
C ASP A 33 15.92 0.12 4.12
N ASP A 34 15.53 -1.13 3.94
CA ASP A 34 14.87 -1.62 2.73
C ASP A 34 13.47 -1.01 2.59
N ALA A 35 13.08 -0.74 1.34
CA ALA A 35 11.74 -0.28 0.99
C ALA A 35 10.96 -1.38 0.26
N ILE A 36 9.71 -1.56 0.63
CA ILE A 36 8.75 -2.42 -0.07
C ILE A 36 8.03 -1.58 -1.11
N ILE A 37 8.05 -2.02 -2.34
CA ILE A 37 7.22 -1.48 -3.41
C ILE A 37 5.86 -2.17 -3.32
N MET A 38 4.78 -1.40 -3.21
CA MET A 38 3.41 -1.87 -3.22
C MET A 38 2.62 -1.27 -4.39
N TRP A 39 1.81 -2.08 -5.05
CA TRP A 39 0.96 -1.71 -6.18
C TRP A 39 -0.50 -2.03 -5.88
N ALA A 40 -1.41 -1.21 -6.39
CA ALA A 40 -2.83 -1.52 -6.46
C ALA A 40 -3.17 -1.83 -7.93
N HIS A 41 -3.92 -2.90 -8.15
CA HIS A 41 -4.38 -3.30 -9.48
C HIS A 41 -5.82 -2.84 -9.71
N GLY A 42 -6.16 -2.57 -10.98
CA GLY A 42 -7.52 -2.20 -11.37
C GLY A 42 -8.00 -0.90 -10.72
N VAL A 43 -7.11 0.08 -10.54
CA VAL A 43 -7.49 1.38 -9.93
C VAL A 43 -8.54 2.16 -10.73
N ASP A 44 -8.71 1.79 -11.99
CA ASP A 44 -9.68 2.26 -12.97
C ASP A 44 -10.97 1.43 -13.02
N THR A 45 -11.07 0.38 -12.20
CA THR A 45 -12.22 -0.53 -12.20
C THR A 45 -13.31 -0.10 -11.20
N PRO A 46 -14.59 -0.39 -11.47
CA PRO A 46 -15.68 -0.13 -10.53
C PRO A 46 -15.45 -0.78 -9.15
N GLU A 47 -14.87 -1.98 -9.11
CA GLU A 47 -14.60 -2.73 -7.89
C GLU A 47 -13.64 -1.98 -6.95
N PHE A 48 -12.70 -1.22 -7.52
CA PHE A 48 -11.79 -0.39 -6.75
C PHE A 48 -12.50 0.81 -6.14
N SER A 49 -13.34 1.50 -6.91
CA SER A 49 -14.19 2.58 -6.41
C SER A 49 -15.11 2.12 -5.29
N GLU A 50 -15.80 0.98 -5.46
CA GLU A 50 -16.65 0.39 -4.41
C GLU A 50 -15.85 0.05 -3.14
N ARG A 51 -14.59 -0.37 -3.29
CA ARG A 51 -13.71 -0.61 -2.14
C ARG A 51 -13.44 0.68 -1.38
N LEU A 52 -13.21 1.80 -2.08
CA LEU A 52 -12.99 3.10 -1.44
C LEU A 52 -14.25 3.55 -0.69
N ASP A 53 -15.42 3.47 -1.32
CA ASP A 53 -16.70 3.85 -0.71
C ASP A 53 -16.98 3.05 0.57
N ARG A 54 -16.68 1.75 0.57
CA ARG A 54 -16.79 0.89 1.78
C ARG A 54 -15.80 1.26 2.89
N ILE A 55 -14.66 1.85 2.56
CA ILE A 55 -13.68 2.30 3.56
C ILE A 55 -14.12 3.65 4.15
N GLU A 56 -14.62 4.56 3.31
CA GLU A 56 -15.10 5.88 3.74
C GLU A 56 -16.36 5.78 4.61
N SER A 57 -17.32 4.94 4.21
CA SER A 57 -18.53 4.68 5.02
C SER A 57 -18.27 4.08 6.39
N ARG A 58 -17.13 3.39 6.61
CA ARG A 58 -16.72 2.86 7.93
C ARG A 58 -15.98 3.87 8.80
N ARG A 59 -15.70 5.08 8.29
CA ARG A 59 -15.05 6.17 9.04
C ARG A 59 -16.07 7.15 9.65
N SER A 60 -17.32 7.12 9.21
CA SER A 60 -18.43 7.88 9.80
C SER A 60 -19.14 7.10 10.89
#